data_AF-A0A2H4LH88-F1
#
_entry.id   AF-A0A2H4LH88-F1
#
_cell.length_a   1.000
_cell.length_b   1.000
_cell.length_c   1.000
_cell.angle_alpha   90.00
_cell.angle_beta   90.00
_cell.angle_gamma   90.00
#
_symmetry.space_group_name_H-M   'P 1'
#
loop_
_entity.id
_entity.type
_entity.pdbx_description
1 polymer ?
#
loop_
_entity_poly.entity_id
_entity_poly.type
_entity_poly.pdbx_seq_one_letter_code
_entity_poly.pdbx_strand_id
1 'polypeptide(L)'
;GSPFFKGDSLRYLQVVTAHGLIMVFFVVVPILFGGFANFLIPYHVGSKDVAYPRLNSIGFWIQPCGYILLAKIGFLRPQFWRYYDKTSFSFPFLEKMKYNQYKEYKNDYLFYLDFLKKE
;
A
#
# COMPACT_ATOMS: atom_id res chain seq x y z
N GLY A 1 -8.64 -19.05 -12.91
CA GLY A 1 -7.88 -18.53 -11.75
C GLY A 1 -6.86 -19.58 -11.32
N SER A 2 -5.70 -19.17 -10.80
CA SER A 2 -4.71 -20.15 -10.35
C SER A 2 -5.25 -20.99 -9.19
N PRO A 3 -4.90 -22.30 -9.09
CA PRO A 3 -5.34 -23.16 -7.99
C PRO A 3 -4.92 -22.63 -6.61
N PHE A 4 -3.77 -21.96 -6.56
CA PHE A 4 -3.17 -21.43 -5.34
C PHE A 4 -3.99 -20.31 -4.68
N PHE A 5 -4.64 -19.46 -5.47
CA PHE A 5 -5.43 -18.33 -4.97
C PHE A 5 -6.94 -18.53 -5.08
N LYS A 6 -7.42 -19.74 -5.44
CA LYS A 6 -8.86 -20.05 -5.58
C LYS A 6 -9.68 -19.04 -6.41
N GLY A 7 -9.03 -18.32 -7.34
CA GLY A 7 -9.66 -17.26 -8.14
C GLY A 7 -9.60 -15.83 -7.57
N ASP A 8 -9.00 -15.62 -6.40
CA ASP A 8 -8.87 -14.30 -5.75
C ASP A 8 -7.81 -13.41 -6.43
N SER A 9 -8.24 -12.59 -7.39
CA SER A 9 -7.37 -11.66 -8.14
C SER A 9 -6.69 -10.61 -7.26
N LEU A 10 -7.34 -10.16 -6.19
CA LEU A 10 -6.79 -9.15 -5.28
C LEU A 10 -5.63 -9.71 -4.45
N ARG A 11 -5.72 -10.96 -3.98
CA ARG A 11 -4.62 -11.64 -3.27
C ARG A 11 -3.41 -11.81 -4.18
N TYR A 12 -3.64 -12.16 -5.44
CA TYR A 12 -2.58 -12.26 -6.44
C TYR A 12 -1.85 -10.91 -6.62
N LEU A 13 -2.59 -9.80 -6.81
CA LEU A 13 -2.00 -8.47 -6.96
C LEU A 13 -1.23 -8.03 -5.69
N GLN A 14 -1.76 -8.34 -4.51
CA GLN A 14 -1.12 -8.03 -3.24
C GLN A 14 0.22 -8.78 -3.07
N VAL A 15 0.27 -10.06 -3.46
CA VAL A 15 1.49 -10.87 -3.34
C VAL A 15 2.55 -10.45 -4.37
N VAL A 16 2.17 -10.20 -5.63
CA VAL A 16 3.14 -9.79 -6.66
C VAL A 16 3.74 -8.40 -6.38
N THR A 17 2.92 -7.47 -5.85
CA THR A 17 3.42 -6.14 -5.44
C THR A 17 4.34 -6.24 -4.23
N ALA A 18 3.99 -7.03 -3.21
CA ALA A 18 4.87 -7.29 -2.08
C ALA A 18 6.18 -7.96 -2.51
N HIS A 19 6.12 -8.95 -3.42
CA HIS A 19 7.29 -9.62 -3.96
C HIS A 19 8.25 -8.64 -4.65
N GLY A 20 7.75 -7.82 -5.57
CA GLY A 20 8.56 -6.83 -6.28
C GLY A 20 9.24 -5.85 -5.31
N LEU A 21 8.51 -5.37 -4.30
CA LEU A 21 9.05 -4.42 -3.33
C LEU A 21 10.13 -5.06 -2.43
N ILE A 22 9.94 -6.31 -2.01
CA ILE A 22 10.94 -7.08 -1.26
C ILE A 22 12.20 -7.28 -2.10
N MET A 23 12.06 -7.70 -3.36
CA MET A 23 13.20 -7.99 -4.23
C MET A 23 14.07 -6.76 -4.48
N VAL A 24 13.47 -5.58 -4.70
CA VAL A 24 14.25 -4.36 -4.94
C VAL A 24 14.91 -3.85 -3.66
N PHE A 25 14.12 -3.56 -2.62
CA PHE A 25 14.60 -2.82 -1.44
C PHE A 25 15.30 -3.70 -0.40
N PHE A 26 14.93 -4.97 -0.30
CA PHE A 26 15.42 -5.87 0.75
C PHE A 26 16.32 -6.99 0.23
N VAL A 27 16.46 -7.15 -1.10
CA VAL A 27 17.40 -8.10 -1.70
C VAL A 27 18.46 -7.38 -2.51
N VAL A 28 18.12 -6.76 -3.65
CA VAL A 28 19.11 -6.19 -4.59
C VAL A 28 19.92 -5.06 -3.96
N VAL A 29 19.24 -4.07 -3.38
CA VAL A 29 19.91 -2.91 -2.76
C VAL A 29 20.82 -3.32 -1.58
N PRO A 30 20.38 -4.09 -0.58
CA PRO A 30 21.25 -4.48 0.52
C PRO A 30 22.38 -5.42 0.11
N ILE A 31 22.22 -6.27 -0.91
CA ILE A 31 23.34 -7.10 -1.39
C ILE A 31 24.42 -6.20 -2.02
N LEU A 32 24.03 -5.35 -2.97
CA LEU A 32 24.98 -4.53 -3.74
C LEU A 32 25.56 -3.37 -2.90
N PHE A 33 24.72 -2.60 -2.23
CA PHE A 33 25.15 -1.42 -1.47
C PHE A 33 25.43 -1.73 0.01
N GLY A 34 24.69 -2.65 0.61
CA GLY A 34 24.89 -3.02 2.01
C GLY A 34 26.03 -4.00 2.23
N GLY A 35 26.18 -5.00 1.37
CA GLY A 35 27.23 -6.02 1.45
C GLY A 35 28.48 -5.62 0.67
N PHE A 36 28.37 -5.62 -0.67
CA PHE A 36 29.50 -5.41 -1.55
C PHE A 36 30.13 -4.03 -1.41
N ALA A 37 29.34 -2.95 -1.40
CA ALA A 37 29.91 -1.61 -1.31
C ALA A 37 30.60 -1.36 0.05
N ASN A 38 30.07 -1.87 1.16
CA ASN A 38 30.71 -1.74 2.48
C ASN A 38 32.05 -2.48 2.58
N PHE A 39 32.24 -3.56 1.83
CA PHE A 39 33.51 -4.31 1.79
C PHE A 39 34.50 -3.75 0.75
N LEU A 40 34.03 -3.50 -0.47
CA LEU A 40 34.87 -3.12 -1.61
C LEU A 40 35.29 -1.64 -1.59
N ILE A 41 34.45 -0.72 -1.09
CA ILE A 41 34.78 0.71 -1.08
C ILE A 41 36.02 1.00 -0.21
N PRO A 42 36.10 0.56 1.06
CA PRO A 42 37.30 0.79 1.87
C PRO A 42 38.54 0.13 1.24
N TYR A 43 38.36 -1.06 0.67
CA TYR A 43 39.43 -1.80 0.00
C TYR A 43 40.00 -1.05 -1.21
N HIS A 44 39.14 -0.51 -2.09
CA HIS A 44 39.59 0.26 -3.27
C HIS A 44 40.18 1.63 -2.91
N VAL A 45 39.77 2.22 -1.79
CA VAL A 45 40.31 3.50 -1.30
C VAL A 45 41.61 3.30 -0.50
N GLY A 46 41.96 2.05 -0.14
CA GLY A 46 43.10 1.75 0.72
C GLY A 46 42.91 2.18 2.18
N SER A 47 41.66 2.44 2.59
CA SER A 47 41.32 2.79 3.96
C SER A 47 41.13 1.52 4.80
N LYS A 48 41.62 1.54 6.03
CA LYS A 48 41.43 0.44 6.99
C LYS A 48 39.95 0.24 7.34
N ASP A 49 39.17 1.33 7.44
CA ASP A 49 37.78 1.31 7.87
C ASP A 49 36.95 2.41 7.17
N VAL A 50 35.62 2.29 7.25
CA VAL A 50 34.68 3.35 6.84
C VAL A 50 34.75 4.55 7.80
N ALA A 51 34.49 5.76 7.31
CA ALA A 51 34.58 6.99 8.11
C ALA A 51 33.68 7.00 9.38
N TYR A 52 32.52 6.32 9.31
CA TYR A 52 31.59 6.21 10.44
C TYR A 52 31.14 4.76 10.69
N PRO A 53 31.94 3.94 11.40
CA PRO A 53 31.63 2.52 11.61
C PRO A 53 30.33 2.28 12.39
N ARG A 54 30.02 3.14 13.37
CA ARG A 54 28.81 3.01 14.20
C ARG A 54 27.52 3.32 13.43
N LEU A 55 27.55 4.32 12.54
CA LEU A 55 26.39 4.65 11.69
C LEU A 55 26.12 3.55 10.67
N ASN A 56 27.16 2.92 10.12
CA ASN A 56 27.00 1.79 9.22
C ASN A 56 26.30 0.60 9.90
N SER A 57 26.67 0.29 11.15
CA SER A 57 25.99 -0.75 11.95
C SER A 57 24.51 -0.43 12.17
N ILE A 58 24.15 0.82 12.49
CA ILE A 58 22.74 1.24 12.64
C ILE A 58 21.98 1.06 11.32
N GLY A 59 22.59 1.41 10.18
CA GLY A 59 22.00 1.18 8.85
C GLY A 59 21.67 -0.29 8.60
N PHE A 60 22.53 -1.21 9.02
CA PHE A 60 22.26 -2.64 8.96
C PHE A 60 21.04 -3.05 9.79
N TRP A 61 20.86 -2.48 10.99
CA TRP A 61 19.74 -2.80 11.88
C TRP A 61 18.40 -2.20 11.46
N ILE A 62 18.41 -1.07 10.73
CA ILE A 62 17.18 -0.47 10.19
C ILE A 62 16.58 -1.37 9.10
N GLN A 63 17.40 -2.07 8.33
CA GLN A 63 16.95 -2.92 7.23
C GLN A 63 15.99 -4.05 7.66
N PRO A 64 16.28 -4.90 8.67
CA PRO A 64 15.32 -5.89 9.15
C PRO A 64 14.07 -5.26 9.79
N CYS A 65 14.19 -4.12 10.48
CA CYS A 65 13.03 -3.39 10.99
C CYS A 65 12.09 -2.90 9.87
N GLY A 66 12.66 -2.39 8.77
CA GLY A 66 11.90 -1.99 7.58
C GLY A 66 11.19 -3.18 6.93
N TYR A 67 11.85 -4.35 6.89
CA TYR A 67 11.25 -5.57 6.35
C TYR A 67 10.03 -6.02 7.17
N ILE A 68 10.11 -5.98 8.49
CA ILE A 68 8.97 -6.33 9.38
C ILE A 68 7.79 -5.40 9.13
N LEU A 69 8.04 -4.10 8.98
CA LEU A 69 7.00 -3.12 8.70
C LEU A 69 6.33 -3.37 7.34
N LEU A 70 7.13 -3.66 6.30
CA LEU A 70 6.61 -4.03 5.00
C LEU A 70 5.80 -5.33 5.06
N ALA A 71 6.33 -6.37 5.71
CA ALA A 71 5.65 -7.66 5.81
C ALA A 71 4.29 -7.53 6.51
N LYS A 72 4.18 -6.66 7.52
CA LYS A 72 2.91 -6.32 8.15
C LYS A 72 1.91 -5.74 7.14
N ILE A 73 2.35 -4.79 6.33
CA ILE A 73 1.46 -4.12 5.37
C ILE A 73 1.14 -5.03 4.18
N GLY A 74 2.12 -5.81 3.72
CA GLY A 74 2.01 -6.69 2.56
C GLY A 74 1.20 -7.95 2.81
N PHE A 75 1.28 -8.54 4.02
CA PHE A 75 0.63 -9.83 4.31
C PHE A 75 -0.48 -9.74 5.36
N LEU A 76 -0.31 -8.91 6.39
CA LEU A 76 -1.28 -8.77 7.48
C LEU A 76 -2.39 -7.75 7.18
N ARG A 77 -2.43 -7.15 5.97
CA ARG A 77 -3.55 -6.28 5.57
C ARG A 77 -4.84 -7.12 5.51
N PRO A 78 -5.83 -6.85 6.37
CA PRO A 78 -7.11 -7.54 6.29
C PRO A 78 -7.79 -7.18 4.97
N GLN A 79 -8.22 -8.21 4.24
CA GLN A 79 -9.04 -8.06 3.04
C GLN A 79 -10.53 -7.87 3.36
N PHE A 80 -10.91 -7.84 4.64
CA PHE A 80 -12.27 -7.55 5.02
C PHE A 80 -12.57 -6.11 4.62
N TRP A 81 -13.36 -5.98 3.55
CA TRP A 81 -13.90 -4.73 3.05
C TRP A 81 -14.58 -3.98 4.21
N ARG A 82 -13.90 -2.98 4.75
CA ARG A 82 -14.58 -1.88 5.43
C ARG A 82 -14.98 -0.90 4.34
N TYR A 83 -16.26 -0.55 4.27
CA TYR A 83 -16.87 0.35 3.28
C TYR A 83 -16.13 1.69 3.05
N TYR A 84 -15.18 2.06 3.92
CA TYR A 84 -14.38 3.28 3.83
C TYR A 84 -12.98 3.12 3.24
N ASP A 85 -12.48 1.92 2.95
CA ASP A 85 -11.17 1.75 2.30
C ASP A 85 -11.30 1.88 0.77
N LYS A 86 -11.77 3.05 0.29
CA LYS A 86 -11.63 3.40 -1.13
C LYS A 86 -10.23 3.96 -1.33
N THR A 87 -9.49 3.38 -2.27
CA THR A 87 -8.18 3.84 -2.79
C THR A 87 -8.26 5.18 -3.54
N SER A 88 -9.19 6.04 -3.13
CA SER A 88 -9.73 7.13 -3.93
C SER A 88 -10.11 8.26 -2.98
N PHE A 89 -9.10 8.92 -2.45
CA PHE A 89 -9.23 10.01 -1.47
C PHE A 89 -10.15 11.15 -1.96
N SER A 90 -10.32 11.32 -3.27
CA SER A 90 -11.06 12.42 -3.89
C SER A 90 -12.57 12.17 -4.15
N PHE A 91 -13.07 10.95 -3.99
CA PHE A 91 -14.48 10.61 -4.27
C PHE A 91 -15.56 11.01 -3.23
N PRO A 92 -15.26 11.53 -2.02
CA PRO A 92 -16.32 11.87 -1.06
C PRO A 92 -17.27 13.00 -1.51
N PHE A 93 -16.77 14.00 -2.26
CA PHE A 93 -17.56 15.19 -2.61
C PHE A 93 -18.56 14.92 -3.74
N LEU A 94 -18.12 14.25 -4.81
CA LEU A 94 -18.97 13.92 -5.96
C LEU A 94 -20.12 12.98 -5.54
N GLU A 95 -19.84 12.00 -4.69
CA GLU A 95 -20.88 11.09 -4.18
C GLU A 95 -21.86 11.81 -3.25
N LYS A 96 -21.39 12.74 -2.41
CA LYS A 96 -22.28 13.57 -1.57
C LYS A 96 -23.22 14.45 -2.42
N MET A 97 -22.73 15.06 -3.50
CA MET A 97 -23.56 15.85 -4.42
C MET A 97 -24.62 14.98 -5.12
N LYS A 98 -24.23 13.82 -5.64
CA LYS A 98 -25.17 12.86 -6.25
C LYS A 98 -26.24 12.39 -5.26
N TYR A 99 -25.86 12.11 -4.02
CA TYR A 99 -26.80 11.69 -2.97
C TYR A 99 -27.81 12.79 -2.62
N ASN A 100 -27.35 14.03 -2.47
CA ASN A 100 -28.24 15.17 -2.22
C ASN A 100 -29.22 15.39 -3.37
N GLN A 101 -28.74 15.34 -4.62
CA GLN A 101 -29.58 15.48 -5.80
C GLN A 101 -30.64 14.36 -5.87
N TYR A 102 -30.26 13.11 -5.62
CA TYR A 102 -31.21 11.99 -5.58
C TYR A 102 -32.28 12.18 -4.49
N LYS A 103 -31.89 12.70 -3.31
CA LYS A 103 -32.82 12.96 -2.21
C LYS A 103 -33.84 14.05 -2.57
N GLU A 104 -33.42 15.11 -3.25
CA GLU A 104 -34.31 16.17 -3.76
C GLU A 104 -35.32 15.61 -4.75
N TYR A 105 -34.86 14.92 -5.81
CA TYR A 105 -35.76 14.29 -6.78
C TYR A 105 -36.79 13.39 -6.10
N LYS A 106 -36.36 12.53 -5.16
CA LYS A 106 -37.27 11.62 -4.46
C LYS A 106 -38.36 12.36 -3.67
N ASN A 107 -38.02 13.48 -3.04
CA ASN A 107 -38.99 14.30 -2.30
C ASN A 107 -39.99 14.96 -3.26
N ASP A 108 -39.53 15.46 -4.40
CA ASP A 108 -40.39 16.07 -5.42
C ASP A 108 -41.38 15.04 -6.01
N TYR A 109 -40.90 13.83 -6.30
CA TYR A 109 -41.77 12.73 -6.75
C TYR A 109 -42.79 12.32 -5.69
N LEU A 110 -42.40 12.23 -4.42
CA LEU A 110 -43.32 11.93 -3.32
C LEU A 110 -44.41 13.01 -3.19
N PHE A 111 -44.04 14.29 -3.28
CA PHE A 111 -44.97 15.41 -3.23
C PHE A 111 -45.96 15.39 -4.41
N TYR A 112 -45.47 15.10 -5.62
CA TYR A 112 -46.32 14.99 -6.80
C TYR A 112 -47.33 13.83 -6.72
N LEU A 113 -46.91 12.68 -6.18
CA LEU A 113 -47.80 11.55 -5.97
C LEU A 113 -48.88 11.84 -4.91
N ASP A 114 -48.52 12.55 -3.84
CA ASP A 114 -49.49 13.00 -2.82
C ASP A 114 -50.48 14.02 -3.39
N PHE A 115 -50.05 14.89 -4.30
CA PHE A 115 -50.93 15.82 -5.01
C PHE A 115 -51.94 15.07 -5.90
N LEU A 116 -51.48 14.12 -6.72
CA LEU A 116 -52.36 13.32 -7.59
C LEU A 116 -53.33 12.41 -6.83
N LYS A 117 -53.02 12.05 -5.59
CA LYS A 117 -53.88 11.22 -4.73
C LYS A 117 -54.96 12.04 -4.02
N LYS A 118 -54.83 13.37 -3.99
CA LYS A 118 -55.73 14.28 -3.26
C LYS A 118 -56.82 14.89 -4.14
N GLU A 119 -56.70 14.77 -5.46
CA GLU A 119 -57.79 14.98 -6.44
C GLU A 119 -58.60 13.70 -6.62
#